data_AF-A0A7C3ZLS1-F1
#
_entry.id   AF-A0A7C3ZLS1-F1
#
_cell.length_a   1.000
_cell.length_b   1.000
_cell.length_c   1.000
_cell.angle_alpha   90.00
_cell.angle_beta   90.00
_cell.angle_gamma   90.00
#
_symmetry.space_group_name_H-M   'P 1'
#
loop_
_entity.id
_entity.type
_entity.pdbx_description
1 polymer ?
#
loop_
_entity_poly.entity_id
_entity_poly.type
_entity_poly.pdbx_seq_one_letter_code
_entity_poly.pdbx_strand_id
1 'polypeptide(L)'
;MGRMQASLAQIEGMWGIIGTQGSLVASTVQAVSPLDTGGRTPVNPSINYSQSKVTFGSSTNFPIGFFSNQLSDRLQSELRLADNLGVRPLKVGDPGFDDIINEGTVKWAVTVEGELLVIPKFVSGREISHTVITRGEPVLTAGEAEIVGTSGQYILLSISNYSGHFQPSRDSLERGITAFSQQGVDAINADLIKSRE
;
A
#
# COMPACT_ATOMS: atom_id res chain seq x y z
N MET A 1 -20.45 -4.63 56.53
CA MET A 1 -21.56 -4.28 55.62
C MET A 1 -21.55 -2.77 55.40
N GLY A 2 -20.79 -2.30 54.40
CA GLY A 2 -20.71 -0.89 53.98
C GLY A 2 -21.04 -0.83 52.48
N ARG A 3 -22.11 -0.13 52.08
CA ARG A 3 -22.24 1.31 51.78
C ARG A 3 -21.62 1.70 50.43
N MET A 4 -22.52 2.01 49.50
CA MET A 4 -22.30 2.82 48.30
C MET A 4 -21.66 4.16 48.65
N GLN A 5 -20.75 4.65 47.80
CA GLN A 5 -20.74 6.00 47.22
C GLN A 5 -19.56 6.12 46.23
N ALA A 6 -19.88 6.46 44.98
CA ALA A 6 -18.92 6.95 44.01
C ALA A 6 -18.92 8.48 44.08
N SER A 7 -17.75 9.09 44.22
CA SER A 7 -17.58 10.55 44.16
C SER A 7 -16.62 10.93 43.04
N LEU A 8 -17.05 11.94 42.29
CA LEU A 8 -16.36 12.65 41.24
C LEU A 8 -15.00 13.23 41.69
N ALA A 9 -14.03 13.21 40.79
CA ALA A 9 -12.98 14.21 40.73
C ALA A 9 -12.71 14.54 39.25
N GLN A 10 -13.30 15.64 38.80
CA GLN A 10 -13.10 16.24 37.48
C GLN A 10 -12.37 17.55 37.73
N ILE A 11 -11.15 17.66 37.19
CA ILE A 11 -10.25 18.80 37.38
C ILE A 11 -10.50 19.81 36.25
N GLU A 12 -10.85 21.02 36.63
CA GLU A 12 -10.86 22.19 35.74
C GLU A 12 -9.46 22.79 35.56
N GLY A 13 -9.24 23.44 34.42
CA GLY A 13 -8.07 24.29 34.17
C GLY A 13 -8.03 24.83 32.74
N MET A 14 -8.81 25.89 32.48
CA MET A 14 -8.88 26.63 31.21
C MET A 14 -7.69 27.57 30.97
N TRP A 15 -7.52 27.87 29.67
CA TRP A 15 -7.00 29.10 29.01
C TRP A 15 -5.57 29.10 28.46
N GLY A 16 -5.48 29.33 27.13
CA GLY A 16 -4.29 29.79 26.43
C GLY A 16 -4.45 29.83 24.91
N ILE A 17 -5.13 30.85 24.37
CA ILE A 17 -5.04 31.21 22.93
C ILE A 17 -3.81 32.09 22.74
N ILE A 18 -2.82 31.65 21.96
CA ILE A 18 -1.89 32.48 21.18
C ILE A 18 -1.54 31.70 19.90
N GLY A 19 -1.75 32.31 18.73
CA GLY A 19 -1.28 31.77 17.45
C GLY A 19 0.12 32.27 17.09
N THR A 20 0.85 31.48 16.32
CA THR A 20 1.93 31.97 15.43
C THR A 20 2.28 30.92 14.39
N GLN A 21 2.38 31.35 13.14
CA GLN A 21 3.03 30.62 12.06
C GLN A 21 4.54 30.49 12.31
N GLY A 22 5.16 29.43 11.80
CA GLY A 22 6.61 29.28 11.72
C GLY A 22 6.98 27.83 11.41
N SER A 23 7.27 27.50 10.15
CA SER A 23 8.57 27.63 9.48
C SER A 23 9.41 26.36 9.62
N LEU A 24 9.63 25.71 8.49
CA LEU A 24 10.46 24.51 8.30
C LEU A 24 11.91 24.83 8.68
N VAL A 25 12.48 24.04 9.59
CA VAL A 25 13.92 24.12 9.90
C VAL A 25 14.71 23.31 8.87
N ALA A 26 15.52 24.02 8.08
CA ALA A 26 16.58 23.45 7.27
C ALA A 26 17.81 23.20 8.15
N SER A 27 18.28 21.95 8.22
CA SER A 27 19.55 21.62 8.87
C SER A 27 20.70 21.75 7.86
N THR A 28 21.52 22.77 8.05
CA THR A 28 22.83 22.93 7.41
C THR A 28 23.82 21.95 8.01
N VAL A 29 24.50 21.15 7.18
CA VAL A 29 25.69 20.38 7.58
C VAL A 29 26.92 21.02 6.96
N GLN A 30 27.87 21.35 7.82
CA GLN A 30 29.15 22.01 7.50
C GLN A 30 30.11 21.07 6.77
N ALA A 31 30.88 21.64 5.83
CA ALA A 31 31.97 20.96 5.13
C ALA A 31 33.23 20.91 5.99
N VAL A 32 33.92 19.76 5.99
CA VAL A 32 35.32 19.63 6.40
C VAL A 32 36.08 18.72 5.41
N SER A 33 37.28 19.14 5.06
CA SER A 33 38.40 18.41 4.45
C SER A 33 39.67 19.17 4.87
N PRO A 34 40.91 18.62 4.85
CA PRO A 34 41.40 17.49 4.03
C PRO A 34 42.41 16.53 4.73
N LEU A 35 42.82 15.43 4.07
CA LEU A 35 44.23 15.00 3.88
C LEU A 35 44.37 13.65 3.14
N ASP A 36 45.41 13.60 2.31
CA ASP A 36 45.86 12.57 1.36
C ASP A 36 46.71 11.47 2.04
N THR A 37 46.59 10.21 1.60
CA THR A 37 47.69 9.23 1.41
C THR A 37 47.14 7.93 0.80
N GLY A 38 47.77 7.46 -0.29
CA GLY A 38 47.26 6.40 -1.15
C GLY A 38 47.42 4.95 -0.66
N GLY A 39 46.74 4.03 -1.37
CA GLY A 39 47.02 2.59 -1.35
C GLY A 39 45.78 1.68 -1.33
N ARG A 40 45.55 0.98 -2.45
CA ARG A 40 44.72 -0.24 -2.64
C ARG A 40 43.27 -0.20 -2.14
N THR A 41 42.33 -0.11 -3.07
CA THR A 41 40.89 -0.33 -2.84
C THR A 41 40.58 -1.82 -2.61
N PRO A 42 39.91 -2.19 -1.52
CA PRO A 42 38.97 -3.32 -1.54
C PRO A 42 37.67 -2.85 -2.19
N VAL A 43 37.23 -3.53 -3.26
CA VAL A 43 35.92 -3.29 -3.86
C VAL A 43 34.83 -3.85 -2.96
N ASN A 44 34.16 -2.95 -2.25
CA ASN A 44 32.88 -3.18 -1.60
C ASN A 44 31.80 -2.66 -2.55
N PRO A 45 30.88 -3.48 -3.10
CA PRO A 45 29.78 -2.95 -3.90
C PRO A 45 28.71 -2.38 -2.95
N SER A 46 28.97 -1.18 -2.45
CA SER A 46 27.91 -0.27 -2.00
C SER A 46 27.07 0.05 -3.24
N ILE A 47 25.88 -0.54 -3.35
CA ILE A 47 24.90 -0.08 -4.34
C ILE A 47 24.47 1.31 -3.89
N ASN A 48 25.12 2.31 -4.50
CA ASN A 48 24.69 3.69 -4.47
C ASN A 48 23.35 3.75 -5.20
N TYR A 49 22.25 3.91 -4.46
CA TYR A 49 21.17 4.75 -4.96
C TYR A 49 21.73 6.17 -5.03
N SER A 50 22.50 6.44 -6.09
CA SER A 50 22.83 7.79 -6.48
C SER A 50 21.51 8.53 -6.51
N GLN A 51 21.41 9.57 -5.69
CA GLN A 51 20.50 10.66 -5.90
C GLN A 51 20.80 11.22 -7.28
N SER A 52 20.28 10.56 -8.32
CA SER A 52 19.95 11.22 -9.56
C SER A 52 18.99 12.30 -9.10
N LYS A 53 19.53 13.51 -9.06
CA LYS A 53 18.80 14.75 -9.10
C LYS A 53 17.81 14.63 -10.25
N VAL A 54 16.64 14.07 -9.95
CA VAL A 54 15.47 14.11 -10.82
C VAL A 54 15.13 15.58 -10.84
N THR A 55 15.69 16.25 -11.84
CA THR A 55 15.17 17.53 -12.28
C THR A 55 13.70 17.25 -12.58
N PHE A 56 12.80 17.70 -11.70
CA PHE A 56 11.36 17.70 -11.91
C PHE A 56 11.04 18.66 -13.06
N GLY A 57 11.46 18.29 -14.26
CA GLY A 57 11.12 18.91 -15.52
C GLY A 57 9.91 18.18 -16.06
N SER A 58 8.77 18.85 -16.02
CA SER A 58 7.57 18.56 -16.80
C SER A 58 6.82 17.26 -16.47
N SER A 59 5.86 17.39 -15.54
CA SER A 59 4.52 16.81 -15.62
C SER A 59 4.31 15.62 -16.56
N THR A 60 4.58 14.39 -16.11
CA THR A 60 3.79 13.24 -16.58
C THR A 60 2.46 13.28 -15.85
N ASN A 61 1.57 14.11 -16.40
CA ASN A 61 0.17 14.21 -16.03
C ASN A 61 -0.51 12.91 -16.46
N PHE A 62 -0.26 11.79 -15.77
CA PHE A 62 -1.18 10.67 -15.83
C PHE A 62 -2.54 11.25 -15.40
N PRO A 63 -3.62 11.11 -16.19
CA PRO A 63 -4.92 11.50 -15.70
C PRO A 63 -5.10 10.84 -14.33
N ILE A 64 -5.34 11.65 -13.29
CA ILE A 64 -5.69 11.18 -11.95
C ILE A 64 -7.12 10.64 -12.08
N GLY A 65 -7.24 9.50 -12.77
CA GLY A 65 -8.49 8.83 -13.02
C GLY A 65 -8.69 7.79 -11.93
N PHE A 66 -9.84 7.86 -11.27
CA PHE A 66 -10.34 6.76 -10.47
C PHE A 66 -11.06 5.78 -11.39
N PHE A 67 -10.94 4.50 -11.08
CA PHE A 67 -11.63 3.42 -11.78
C PHE A 67 -12.86 3.03 -10.97
N SER A 68 -14.04 3.29 -11.51
CA SER A 68 -15.31 2.92 -10.87
C SER A 68 -15.64 1.45 -11.12
N ASN A 69 -16.42 0.84 -10.23
CA ASN A 69 -16.98 -0.49 -10.45
C ASN A 69 -17.93 -0.49 -11.66
N GLN A 70 -17.60 -1.23 -12.71
CA GLN A 70 -18.38 -1.33 -13.94
C GLN A 70 -19.57 -2.28 -13.83
N LEU A 71 -19.66 -3.08 -12.76
CA LEU A 71 -20.69 -4.11 -12.55
C LEU A 71 -21.38 -3.93 -11.19
N SER A 72 -21.86 -2.72 -10.89
CA SER A 72 -22.52 -2.37 -9.62
C SER A 72 -23.72 -3.26 -9.27
N ASP A 73 -24.48 -3.73 -10.27
CA ASP A 73 -25.62 -4.63 -10.08
C ASP A 73 -25.23 -5.98 -9.45
N ARG A 74 -23.96 -6.40 -9.57
CA ARG A 74 -23.46 -7.65 -8.98
C ARG A 74 -22.95 -7.47 -7.55
N LEU A 75 -22.66 -6.24 -7.12
CA LEU A 75 -21.96 -5.94 -5.87
C LEU A 75 -22.59 -6.62 -4.65
N GLN A 76 -23.91 -6.52 -4.50
CA GLN A 76 -24.62 -7.13 -3.35
C GLN A 76 -24.50 -8.66 -3.31
N SER A 77 -24.40 -9.33 -4.47
CA SER A 77 -24.17 -10.77 -4.52
C SER A 77 -22.73 -11.15 -4.16
N GLU A 78 -21.77 -10.30 -4.54
CA GLU A 78 -20.34 -10.48 -4.30
C GLU A 78 -19.97 -10.26 -2.84
N LEU A 79 -20.54 -9.22 -2.22
CA LEU A 79 -20.36 -8.95 -0.80
C LEU A 79 -20.96 -10.07 0.06
N ARG A 80 -22.18 -10.52 -0.25
CA ARG A 80 -22.78 -11.67 0.46
C ARG A 80 -21.95 -12.94 0.32
N LEU A 81 -21.37 -13.16 -0.86
CA LEU A 81 -20.44 -14.27 -1.07
C LEU A 81 -19.22 -14.14 -0.15
N ALA A 82 -18.53 -12.99 -0.18
CA ALA A 82 -17.35 -12.75 0.64
C ALA A 82 -17.67 -12.90 2.14
N ASP A 83 -18.77 -12.32 2.61
CA ASP A 83 -19.22 -12.41 4.00
C ASP A 83 -19.47 -13.86 4.42
N ASN A 84 -20.13 -14.67 3.57
CA ASN A 84 -20.39 -16.09 3.83
C ASN A 84 -19.10 -16.93 3.88
N LEU A 85 -18.05 -16.51 3.18
CA LEU A 85 -16.74 -17.16 3.17
C LEU A 85 -15.77 -16.56 4.20
N GLY A 86 -16.21 -15.57 4.98
CA GLY A 86 -15.37 -14.91 5.98
C GLY A 86 -14.27 -14.03 5.40
N VAL A 87 -14.36 -13.64 4.12
CA VAL A 87 -13.33 -12.84 3.45
C VAL A 87 -13.43 -11.38 3.87
N ARG A 88 -12.31 -10.80 4.28
CA ARG A 88 -12.17 -9.38 4.59
C ARG A 88 -10.90 -8.82 3.93
N PRO A 89 -10.91 -7.54 3.51
CA PRO A 89 -9.70 -6.87 3.05
C PRO A 89 -8.66 -6.79 4.18
N LEU A 90 -7.40 -7.06 3.85
CA LEU A 90 -6.26 -6.98 4.77
C LEU A 90 -5.23 -5.97 4.25
N LYS A 91 -4.50 -5.35 5.18
CA LYS A 91 -3.27 -4.61 4.89
C LYS A 91 -2.07 -5.56 4.98
N VAL A 92 -0.95 -5.16 4.37
CA VAL A 92 0.31 -5.90 4.52
C VAL A 92 0.69 -5.96 6.01
N GLY A 93 0.93 -7.17 6.51
CA GLY A 93 1.30 -7.41 7.91
C GLY A 93 0.13 -7.52 8.89
N ASP A 94 -1.12 -7.38 8.45
CA ASP A 94 -2.28 -7.72 9.29
C ASP A 94 -2.29 -9.22 9.64
N PRO A 95 -2.88 -9.62 10.78
CA PRO A 95 -3.13 -11.03 11.06
C PRO A 95 -3.90 -11.71 9.91
N GLY A 96 -3.36 -12.82 9.41
CA GLY A 96 -3.91 -13.56 8.27
C GLY A 96 -3.36 -13.14 6.90
N PHE A 97 -2.55 -12.08 6.82
CA PHE A 97 -1.89 -11.69 5.56
C PHE A 97 -0.95 -12.80 5.06
N ASP A 98 -0.11 -13.34 5.96
CA ASP A 98 0.82 -14.44 5.66
C ASP A 98 0.07 -15.68 5.14
N ASP A 99 -1.11 -15.97 5.68
CA ASP A 99 -1.91 -17.12 5.24
C ASP A 99 -2.37 -16.94 3.80
N ILE A 100 -2.97 -15.78 3.46
CA ILE A 100 -3.58 -15.57 2.14
C ILE A 100 -2.54 -15.47 1.01
N ILE A 101 -1.34 -14.94 1.28
CA ILE A 101 -0.29 -14.86 0.24
C ILE A 101 0.35 -16.23 -0.03
N ASN A 102 0.39 -17.10 0.98
CA ASN A 102 0.95 -18.45 0.85
C ASN A 102 -0.06 -19.45 0.24
N GLU A 103 -1.34 -19.08 0.15
CA GLU A 103 -2.39 -19.85 -0.54
C GLU A 103 -2.42 -19.61 -2.07
N GLY A 104 -1.72 -18.60 -2.57
CA GLY A 104 -1.53 -18.33 -4.00
C GLY A 104 -1.80 -16.88 -4.40
N THR A 105 -2.37 -16.69 -5.59
CA THR A 105 -2.65 -15.34 -6.12
C THR A 105 -3.61 -14.58 -5.20
N VAL A 106 -3.27 -13.33 -4.92
CA VAL A 106 -4.15 -12.37 -4.23
C VAL A 106 -4.73 -11.37 -5.22
N LYS A 107 -5.91 -10.85 -4.90
CA LYS A 107 -6.44 -9.64 -5.54
C LYS A 107 -6.09 -8.44 -4.66
N TRP A 108 -5.73 -7.35 -5.30
CA TRP A 108 -5.33 -6.12 -4.62
C TRP A 108 -6.03 -4.90 -5.21
N ALA A 109 -6.18 -3.86 -4.41
CA ALA A 109 -6.61 -2.54 -4.86
C ALA A 109 -5.94 -1.44 -4.03
N VAL A 110 -5.71 -0.30 -4.67
CA VAL A 110 -5.33 0.95 -3.99
C VAL A 110 -6.57 1.84 -3.96
N THR A 111 -7.05 2.17 -2.75
CA THR A 111 -8.24 3.01 -2.56
C THR A 111 -7.99 4.45 -3.04
N VAL A 112 -9.04 5.28 -3.11
CA VAL A 112 -8.88 6.70 -3.47
C VAL A 112 -8.07 7.49 -2.45
N GLU A 113 -8.01 7.01 -1.20
CA GLU A 113 -7.17 7.51 -0.12
C GLU A 113 -5.70 7.03 -0.20
N GLY A 114 -5.39 6.14 -1.14
CA GLY A 114 -4.04 5.57 -1.32
C GLY A 114 -3.75 4.35 -0.45
N GLU A 115 -4.76 3.75 0.19
CA GLU A 115 -4.55 2.53 0.98
C GLU A 115 -4.47 1.31 0.07
N LEU A 116 -3.39 0.51 0.20
CA LEU A 116 -3.32 -0.81 -0.43
C LEU A 116 -4.02 -1.83 0.47
N LEU A 117 -4.95 -2.56 -0.14
CA LEU A 117 -5.70 -3.64 0.49
C LEU A 117 -5.65 -4.88 -0.40
N VAL A 118 -5.65 -6.05 0.23
CA VAL A 118 -5.59 -7.36 -0.43
C VAL A 118 -6.67 -8.32 0.07
N ILE A 119 -7.05 -9.27 -0.78
CA ILE A 119 -7.91 -10.42 -0.46
C ILE A 119 -7.39 -11.66 -1.21
N PRO A 120 -7.65 -12.89 -0.73
CA PRO A 120 -7.37 -14.09 -1.50
C PRO A 120 -8.18 -14.09 -2.81
N LYS A 121 -7.60 -14.57 -3.91
CA LYS A 121 -8.32 -14.70 -5.19
C LYS A 121 -9.41 -15.77 -5.09
N PHE A 122 -9.13 -16.87 -4.40
CA PHE A 122 -10.04 -17.99 -4.21
C PHE A 122 -10.15 -18.38 -2.74
N VAL A 123 -11.35 -18.74 -2.31
CA VAL A 123 -11.59 -19.41 -1.02
C VAL A 123 -12.51 -20.60 -1.26
N SER A 124 -12.10 -21.79 -0.82
CA SER A 124 -12.86 -23.04 -1.04
C SER A 124 -13.24 -23.27 -2.51
N GLY A 125 -12.33 -22.99 -3.45
CA GLY A 125 -12.54 -23.13 -4.89
C GLY A 125 -13.47 -22.08 -5.51
N ARG A 126 -13.90 -21.07 -4.75
CA ARG A 126 -14.76 -19.98 -5.23
C ARG A 126 -13.96 -18.70 -5.38
N GLU A 127 -14.07 -18.09 -6.55
CA GLU A 127 -13.41 -16.82 -6.83
C GLU A 127 -14.09 -15.66 -6.10
N ILE A 128 -13.29 -14.74 -5.54
CA ILE A 128 -13.77 -13.53 -4.86
C ILE A 128 -13.58 -12.31 -5.77
N SER A 129 -14.58 -11.46 -5.98
CA SER A 129 -14.47 -10.29 -6.87
C SER A 129 -13.59 -9.16 -6.27
N HIS A 130 -12.87 -8.40 -7.12
CA HIS A 130 -12.09 -7.21 -6.69
C HIS A 130 -12.92 -6.16 -5.96
N THR A 131 -14.20 -6.03 -6.33
CA THR A 131 -15.15 -5.10 -5.71
C THR A 131 -15.34 -5.31 -4.22
N VAL A 132 -15.05 -6.52 -3.72
CA VAL A 132 -15.10 -6.82 -2.28
C VAL A 132 -14.10 -5.98 -1.50
N ILE A 133 -12.94 -5.66 -2.10
CA ILE A 133 -11.84 -4.93 -1.44
C ILE A 133 -12.30 -3.55 -0.93
N THR A 134 -12.99 -2.79 -1.78
CA THR A 134 -13.46 -1.43 -1.49
C THR A 134 -14.97 -1.34 -1.30
N ARG A 135 -15.63 -2.49 -1.20
CA ARG A 135 -17.10 -2.59 -1.15
C ARG A 135 -17.80 -1.86 -2.32
N GLY A 136 -17.16 -1.85 -3.48
CA GLY A 136 -17.66 -1.26 -4.71
C GLY A 136 -17.27 0.20 -4.95
N GLU A 137 -16.62 0.85 -3.98
CA GLU A 137 -16.11 2.21 -4.15
C GLU A 137 -15.00 2.27 -5.22
N PRO A 138 -14.83 3.41 -5.90
CA PRO A 138 -13.77 3.60 -6.88
C PRO A 138 -12.36 3.33 -6.32
N VAL A 139 -11.42 3.02 -7.21
CA VAL A 139 -10.02 2.74 -6.87
C VAL A 139 -9.07 3.59 -7.70
N LEU A 140 -7.87 3.85 -7.19
CA LEU A 140 -6.78 4.42 -7.99
C LEU A 140 -6.22 3.40 -8.98
N THR A 141 -6.21 2.13 -8.59
CA THR A 141 -5.81 0.98 -9.40
C THR A 141 -6.16 -0.32 -8.66
N ALA A 142 -6.18 -1.43 -9.37
CA ALA A 142 -6.48 -2.76 -8.83
C ALA A 142 -5.87 -3.83 -9.74
N GLY A 143 -5.74 -5.03 -9.22
CA GLY A 143 -5.09 -6.08 -9.98
C GLY A 143 -4.94 -7.40 -9.23
N GLU A 144 -4.11 -8.26 -9.79
CA GLU A 144 -3.71 -9.51 -9.16
C GLU A 144 -2.21 -9.50 -8.89
N ALA A 145 -1.78 -10.20 -7.85
CA ALA A 145 -0.39 -10.31 -7.47
C ALA A 145 -0.08 -11.71 -6.92
N GLU A 146 1.16 -12.14 -7.11
CA GLU A 146 1.75 -13.25 -6.36
C GLU A 146 2.81 -12.69 -5.44
N ILE A 147 2.69 -13.02 -4.16
CA ILE A 147 3.55 -12.53 -3.09
C ILE A 147 4.00 -13.74 -2.30
N VAL A 148 5.26 -13.77 -1.90
CA VAL A 148 5.78 -14.78 -0.97
C VAL A 148 6.47 -14.11 0.19
N GLY A 149 6.44 -14.77 1.34
CA GLY A 149 7.08 -14.26 2.53
C GLY A 149 6.39 -14.66 3.82
N THR A 150 6.95 -14.20 4.92
CA THR A 150 6.45 -14.42 6.28
C THR A 150 7.06 -13.40 7.21
N SER A 151 6.39 -13.12 8.33
CA SER A 151 6.97 -12.38 9.45
C SER A 151 7.52 -10.99 9.07
N GLY A 152 6.79 -10.29 8.20
CA GLY A 152 7.14 -8.92 7.77
C GLY A 152 8.20 -8.84 6.67
N GLN A 153 8.67 -9.97 6.13
CA GLN A 153 9.56 -10.00 4.97
C GLN A 153 8.78 -10.56 3.78
N TYR A 154 8.49 -9.71 2.80
CA TYR A 154 7.67 -10.08 1.65
C TYR A 154 8.35 -9.68 0.34
N ILE A 155 8.18 -10.52 -0.67
CA ILE A 155 8.67 -10.33 -2.02
C ILE A 155 7.47 -10.43 -2.97
N LEU A 156 7.30 -9.41 -3.81
CA LEU A 156 6.34 -9.42 -4.91
C LEU A 156 6.96 -10.19 -6.08
N LEU A 157 6.42 -11.37 -6.39
CA LEU A 157 6.90 -12.20 -7.49
C LEU A 157 6.36 -11.71 -8.82
N SER A 158 5.06 -11.44 -8.87
CA SER A 158 4.40 -10.98 -10.08
C SER A 158 3.23 -10.06 -9.77
N ILE A 159 2.92 -9.16 -10.69
CA ILE A 159 1.81 -8.22 -10.57
C ILE A 159 1.18 -7.92 -11.93
N SER A 160 -0.14 -7.80 -11.95
CA SER A 160 -0.93 -7.35 -13.10
C SER A 160 -1.92 -6.27 -12.69
N ASN A 161 -2.41 -5.49 -13.65
CA ASN A 161 -3.58 -4.62 -13.49
C ASN A 161 -4.90 -5.35 -13.83
N TYR A 162 -4.91 -6.70 -13.81
CA TYR A 162 -6.09 -7.46 -14.19
C TYR A 162 -7.18 -7.34 -13.12
N SER A 163 -8.28 -6.66 -13.48
CA SER A 163 -9.48 -6.59 -12.65
C SER A 163 -10.72 -6.64 -13.54
N GLY A 164 -11.59 -7.63 -13.29
CA GLY A 164 -12.82 -7.80 -14.06
C GLY A 164 -13.80 -6.62 -13.94
N HIS A 165 -13.74 -5.87 -12.83
CA HIS A 165 -14.75 -4.88 -12.45
C HIS A 165 -14.28 -3.44 -12.51
N PHE A 166 -13.01 -3.17 -12.20
CA PHE A 166 -12.48 -1.81 -12.24
C PHE A 166 -11.78 -1.51 -13.57
N GLN A 167 -11.25 -2.53 -14.25
CA GLN A 167 -10.49 -2.41 -15.50
C GLN A 167 -9.46 -1.26 -15.51
N PRO A 168 -8.51 -1.22 -14.53
CA PRO A 168 -7.51 -0.17 -14.48
C PRO A 168 -6.64 -0.13 -15.73
N SER A 169 -6.22 1.07 -16.14
CA SER A 169 -5.29 1.22 -17.27
C SER A 169 -3.93 0.59 -16.94
N ARG A 170 -3.19 0.21 -17.99
CA ARG A 170 -1.84 -0.32 -17.84
C ARG A 170 -0.91 0.64 -17.11
N ASP A 171 -1.02 1.94 -17.40
CA ASP A 171 -0.23 2.99 -16.77
C ASP A 171 -0.49 3.11 -15.26
N SER A 172 -1.66 2.67 -14.78
CA SER A 172 -1.99 2.69 -13.36
C SER A 172 -1.24 1.62 -12.55
N LEU A 173 -0.66 0.60 -13.19
CA LEU A 173 0.04 -0.52 -12.53
C LEU A 173 1.22 -0.05 -11.69
N GLU A 174 1.92 1.00 -12.12
CA GLU A 174 3.04 1.59 -11.37
C GLU A 174 2.60 2.10 -9.98
N ARG A 175 1.35 2.53 -9.83
CA ARG A 175 0.78 2.91 -8.53
C ARG A 175 0.64 1.72 -7.60
N GLY A 176 0.29 0.55 -8.13
CA GLY A 176 0.24 -0.71 -7.38
C GLY A 176 1.63 -1.10 -6.86
N ILE A 177 2.63 -1.12 -7.75
CA ILE A 177 4.04 -1.43 -7.40
C ILE A 177 4.56 -0.48 -6.32
N THR A 178 4.28 0.82 -6.47
CA THR A 178 4.64 1.85 -5.49
C THR A 178 3.96 1.60 -4.16
N ALA A 179 2.66 1.29 -4.15
CA ALA A 179 1.91 1.04 -2.92
C ALA A 179 2.41 -0.21 -2.17
N PHE A 180 2.76 -1.29 -2.88
CA PHE A 180 3.39 -2.48 -2.29
C PHE A 180 4.75 -2.15 -1.67
N SER A 181 5.60 -1.45 -2.42
CA SER A 181 6.92 -1.02 -1.94
C SER A 181 6.83 -0.15 -0.68
N GLN A 182 5.86 0.77 -0.63
CA GLN A 182 5.62 1.65 0.53
C GLN A 182 5.15 0.87 1.77
N GLN A 183 4.57 -0.31 1.61
CA GLN A 183 4.17 -1.19 2.70
C GLN A 183 5.22 -2.27 3.03
N GLY A 184 6.44 -2.14 2.52
CA GLY A 184 7.56 -3.03 2.88
C GLY A 184 7.61 -4.35 2.11
N VAL A 185 6.87 -4.47 1.00
CA VAL A 185 7.02 -5.58 0.07
C VAL A 185 8.10 -5.26 -0.95
N ASP A 186 9.13 -6.09 -1.06
CA ASP A 186 10.18 -5.92 -2.07
C ASP A 186 9.62 -6.22 -3.47
N ALA A 187 9.54 -5.18 -4.29
CA ALA A 187 9.01 -5.25 -5.65
C ALA A 187 10.07 -5.04 -6.75
N ILE A 188 11.37 -5.03 -6.41
CA ILE A 188 12.45 -4.66 -7.35
C ILE A 188 12.48 -5.56 -8.59
N ASN A 189 12.18 -6.85 -8.42
CA ASN A 189 12.25 -7.86 -9.48
C ASN A 189 10.88 -8.46 -9.83
N ALA A 190 9.78 -7.76 -9.52
CA ALA A 190 8.45 -8.28 -9.79
C ALA A 190 8.20 -8.40 -11.30
N ASP A 191 7.72 -9.57 -11.73
CA ASP A 191 7.30 -9.78 -13.11
C ASP A 191 6.01 -9.02 -13.41
N LEU A 192 6.08 -8.16 -14.43
CA LEU A 192 4.90 -7.42 -14.91
C LEU A 192 4.10 -8.29 -15.86
N ILE A 193 3.01 -8.86 -15.36
CA ILE A 193 2.13 -9.69 -16.16
C ILE A 193 1.24 -8.76 -16.99
N LYS A 194 1.45 -8.78 -18.31
CA LYS A 194 0.57 -8.09 -19.26
C LYS A 194 -0.80 -8.75 -19.22
N SER A 195 -1.85 -7.97 -19.02
CA SER A 195 -3.22 -8.42 -19.31
C SER A 195 -3.27 -8.93 -20.75
N ARG A 196 -3.78 -10.14 -20.98
CA ARG A 196 -4.03 -10.62 -22.34
C ARG A 196 -5.06 -9.67 -22.98
N GLU A 197 -4.68 -9.07 -24.11
CA GLU A 197 -5.59 -8.26 -24.97
C GLU A 197 -6.70 -9.14 -25.55
#